data_AF-A0A1E5BB18-F1
#
_entry.id   AF-A0A1E5BB18-F1
#
_cell.length_a   1.000
_cell.length_b   1.000
_cell.length_c   1.000
_cell.angle_alpha   90.00
_cell.angle_beta   90.00
_cell.angle_gamma   90.00
#
_symmetry.space_group_name_H-M   'P 1'
#
loop_
_entity.id
_entity.type
_entity.pdbx_description
1 polymer ?
#
loop_
_entity_poly.entity_id
_entity_poly.type
_entity_poly.pdbx_seq_one_letter_code
_entity_poly.pdbx_strand_id
1 'polypeptide(L)'
;MSDLTLQQENALATFKNNLHLPNNGFHTLIIDLSKEYHLPFQKVRTVLLKSQRSIEKKIRNEFEAVSHRELTKEHWLELIHAALHDLAQHNTSVMELLAKDTHYQSAKAAMLMPISTEDEREVILENLFYAYEKIVFKPLAAMLHTSPLYWKLMRAEELLQMTLTHREHFTDYPQYMEAAACLFELDSTVRSIELSQ
;
A
#
# COMPACT_ATOMS: atom_id res chain seq x y z
N MET A 1 -41.33 7.88 1.40
CA MET A 1 -41.31 8.04 -0.06
C MET A 1 -40.11 8.91 -0.39
N SER A 2 -39.32 8.53 -1.38
CA SER A 2 -38.09 9.22 -1.78
C SER A 2 -38.48 10.57 -2.42
N ASP A 3 -37.87 11.68 -1.98
CA ASP A 3 -38.10 13.03 -2.55
C ASP A 3 -37.47 13.21 -3.95
N LEU A 4 -37.18 12.11 -4.65
CA LEU A 4 -36.57 12.11 -5.98
C LEU A 4 -37.63 12.01 -7.07
N THR A 5 -37.34 12.62 -8.21
CA THR A 5 -38.13 12.39 -9.42
C THR A 5 -37.89 10.98 -9.97
N LEU A 6 -38.84 10.44 -10.74
CA LEU A 6 -38.71 9.14 -11.39
C LEU A 6 -37.45 9.05 -12.27
N GLN A 7 -37.06 10.16 -12.92
CA GLN A 7 -35.86 10.22 -13.76
C GLN A 7 -34.57 10.06 -12.93
N GLN A 8 -34.51 10.69 -11.75
CA GLN A 8 -33.38 10.55 -10.84
C GLN A 8 -33.30 9.13 -10.25
N GLU A 9 -34.44 8.53 -9.91
CA GLU A 9 -34.49 7.13 -9.44
C GLU A 9 -33.98 6.16 -10.51
N ASN A 10 -34.42 6.34 -11.76
CA ASN A 10 -33.95 5.55 -12.90
C ASN A 10 -32.45 5.75 -13.14
N ALA A 11 -31.94 6.98 -13.11
CA ALA A 11 -30.51 7.24 -13.30
C ALA A 11 -29.65 6.65 -12.19
N LEU A 12 -30.09 6.71 -10.93
CA LEU A 12 -29.41 6.05 -9.80
C LEU A 12 -29.40 4.52 -9.99
N ALA A 13 -30.51 3.94 -10.44
CA ALA A 13 -30.59 2.50 -10.69
C ALA A 13 -29.66 2.10 -11.84
N THR A 14 -29.66 2.83 -12.96
CA THR A 14 -28.76 2.61 -14.09
C THR A 14 -27.29 2.68 -13.66
N PHE A 15 -26.92 3.74 -12.93
CA PHE A 15 -25.55 3.89 -12.44
C PHE A 15 -25.13 2.71 -11.56
N LYS A 16 -25.94 2.35 -10.56
CA LYS A 16 -25.64 1.22 -9.66
C LYS A 16 -25.54 -0.12 -10.39
N ASN A 17 -26.41 -0.35 -11.38
CA ASN A 17 -26.35 -1.56 -12.20
C ASN A 17 -25.06 -1.61 -13.03
N ASN A 18 -24.58 -0.46 -13.54
CA ASN A 18 -23.34 -0.37 -14.29
C ASN A 18 -22.09 -0.55 -13.41
N LEU A 19 -22.18 -0.34 -12.09
CA LEU A 19 -21.08 -0.58 -11.14
C LEU A 19 -20.87 -2.06 -10.81
N HIS A 20 -21.65 -2.99 -11.37
CA HIS A 20 -21.48 -4.40 -11.06
C HIS A 20 -20.09 -4.91 -11.48
N LEU A 21 -19.36 -5.48 -10.52
CA LEU A 21 -18.05 -6.12 -10.72
C LEU A 21 -18.17 -7.63 -10.49
N PRO A 22 -17.60 -8.50 -11.34
CA PRO A 22 -17.60 -9.95 -11.10
C PRO A 22 -16.76 -10.35 -9.87
N ASN A 23 -17.03 -11.53 -9.30
CA ASN A 23 -16.25 -12.17 -8.20
C ASN A 23 -16.12 -11.33 -6.91
N ASN A 24 -14.95 -11.30 -6.26
CA ASN A 24 -14.61 -10.49 -5.08
C ASN A 24 -14.71 -8.96 -5.30
N GLY A 25 -15.17 -8.54 -6.49
CA GLY A 25 -15.72 -7.22 -6.77
C GLY A 25 -14.82 -6.06 -6.36
N PHE A 26 -15.38 -5.14 -5.57
CA PHE A 26 -14.69 -3.94 -5.09
C PHE A 26 -13.39 -4.24 -4.34
N HIS A 27 -13.30 -5.36 -3.62
CA HIS A 27 -12.08 -5.68 -2.86
C HIS A 27 -10.90 -5.94 -3.80
N THR A 28 -11.10 -6.75 -4.85
CA THR A 28 -10.07 -6.99 -5.88
C THR A 28 -9.65 -5.69 -6.56
N LEU A 29 -10.62 -4.86 -6.97
CA LEU A 29 -10.32 -3.56 -7.57
C LEU A 29 -9.50 -2.66 -6.64
N ILE A 30 -9.81 -2.63 -5.34
CA ILE A 30 -9.04 -1.84 -4.37
C ILE A 30 -7.61 -2.37 -4.25
N ILE A 31 -7.41 -3.70 -4.23
CA ILE A 31 -6.07 -4.30 -4.18
C ILE A 31 -5.26 -3.96 -5.43
N ASP A 32 -5.85 -4.10 -6.62
CA ASP A 32 -5.18 -3.80 -7.89
C ASP A 32 -4.78 -2.32 -7.96
N LEU A 33 -5.68 -1.41 -7.57
CA LEU A 33 -5.40 0.03 -7.51
C LEU A 33 -4.39 0.39 -6.41
N SER A 34 -4.41 -0.31 -5.26
CA SER A 34 -3.43 -0.11 -4.19
C SER A 34 -2.02 -0.47 -4.66
N LYS A 35 -1.91 -1.56 -5.44
CA LYS A 35 -0.67 -1.97 -6.09
C LYS A 35 -0.23 -0.96 -7.15
N GLU A 36 -1.12 -0.59 -8.07
CA GLU A 36 -0.82 0.33 -9.19
C GLU A 36 -0.33 1.69 -8.71
N TYR A 37 -1.00 2.27 -7.72
CA TYR A 37 -0.69 3.61 -7.21
C TYR A 37 0.23 3.61 -6.00
N HIS A 38 0.64 2.45 -5.49
CA HIS A 38 1.39 2.30 -4.25
C HIS A 38 0.74 3.05 -3.07
N LEU A 39 -0.56 2.86 -2.88
CA LEU A 39 -1.35 3.54 -1.85
C LEU A 39 -1.99 2.53 -0.88
N PRO A 40 -2.14 2.86 0.42
CA PRO A 40 -2.81 2.00 1.37
C PRO A 40 -4.24 1.65 0.95
N PHE A 41 -4.67 0.41 1.21
CA PHE A 41 -6.00 -0.11 0.89
C PHE A 41 -7.11 0.86 1.30
N GLN A 42 -7.03 1.39 2.52
CA GLN A 42 -8.09 2.24 3.06
C GLN A 42 -8.17 3.62 2.39
N LYS A 43 -7.04 4.13 1.88
CA LYS A 43 -6.98 5.38 1.12
C LYS A 43 -7.64 5.18 -0.25
N VAL A 44 -7.33 4.08 -0.92
CA VAL A 44 -7.95 3.69 -2.19
C VAL A 44 -9.46 3.45 -2.04
N ARG A 45 -9.87 2.67 -1.02
CA ARG A 45 -11.30 2.47 -0.69
C ARG A 45 -12.04 3.78 -0.48
N THR A 46 -11.40 4.75 0.18
CA THR A 46 -12.00 6.07 0.43
C THR A 46 -12.22 6.84 -0.87
N VAL A 47 -11.27 6.82 -1.80
CA VAL A 47 -11.40 7.45 -3.12
C VAL A 47 -12.53 6.82 -3.92
N LEU A 48 -12.61 5.48 -3.92
CA LEU A 48 -13.66 4.74 -4.60
C LEU A 48 -15.07 5.13 -4.10
N LEU A 49 -15.26 5.14 -2.77
CA LEU A 49 -16.53 5.55 -2.16
C LEU A 49 -16.85 7.02 -2.40
N LYS A 50 -15.85 7.91 -2.38
CA LYS A 50 -16.05 9.34 -2.68
C LYS A 50 -16.47 9.56 -4.14
N SER A 51 -15.87 8.84 -5.08
CA SER A 51 -16.19 8.92 -6.52
C SER A 51 -17.58 8.39 -6.82
N GLN A 52 -18.02 7.32 -6.12
CA GLN A 52 -19.41 6.87 -6.22
C GLN A 52 -20.38 7.93 -5.66
N ARG A 53 -20.09 8.44 -4.45
CA ARG A 53 -20.94 9.44 -3.78
C ARG A 53 -21.04 10.75 -4.55
N SER A 54 -19.99 11.18 -5.26
CA SER A 54 -20.03 12.40 -6.06
C SER A 54 -21.02 12.28 -7.21
N ILE A 55 -21.01 11.15 -7.94
CA ILE A 55 -21.98 10.87 -9.02
C ILE A 55 -23.40 10.77 -8.43
N GLU A 56 -23.59 10.02 -7.35
CA GLU A 56 -24.90 9.91 -6.69
C GLU A 56 -25.43 11.28 -6.23
N LYS A 57 -24.56 12.14 -5.69
CA LYS A 57 -24.92 13.50 -5.29
C LYS A 57 -25.31 14.36 -6.49
N LYS A 58 -24.59 14.25 -7.60
CA LYS A 58 -24.89 14.99 -8.84
C LYS A 58 -26.25 14.57 -9.40
N ILE A 59 -26.55 13.26 -9.44
CA ILE A 59 -27.87 12.76 -9.86
C ILE A 59 -29.00 13.33 -8.99
N ARG A 60 -28.79 13.43 -7.67
CA ARG A 60 -29.82 13.90 -6.73
C ARG A 60 -30.06 15.40 -6.76
N ASN A 61 -29.02 16.20 -6.99
CA ASN A 61 -29.08 17.65 -6.79
C ASN A 61 -28.94 18.47 -8.07
N GLU A 62 -28.34 17.91 -9.12
CA GLU A 62 -27.91 18.61 -10.33
C GLU A 62 -28.27 17.78 -11.58
N PHE A 63 -29.46 17.16 -11.58
CA PHE A 63 -29.85 16.16 -12.58
C PHE A 63 -29.76 16.66 -14.03
N GLU A 64 -30.17 17.90 -14.29
CA GLU A 64 -30.11 18.52 -15.62
C GLU A 64 -28.68 18.61 -16.19
N ALA A 65 -27.66 18.54 -15.34
CA ALA A 65 -26.26 18.57 -15.73
C ALA A 65 -25.63 17.16 -15.83
N VAL A 66 -26.40 16.10 -15.59
CA VAL A 66 -25.93 14.71 -15.68
C VAL A 66 -25.98 14.23 -17.12
N SER A 67 -24.83 13.86 -17.65
CA SER A 67 -24.72 13.23 -18.97
C SER A 67 -24.81 11.70 -18.87
N HIS A 68 -25.21 11.03 -19.96
CA HIS A 68 -25.23 9.56 -20.01
C HIS A 68 -23.85 8.94 -19.72
N ARG A 69 -22.75 9.60 -20.15
CA ARG A 69 -21.39 9.15 -19.86
C ARG A 69 -21.15 9.03 -18.35
N GLU A 70 -21.69 9.95 -17.55
CA GLU A 70 -21.48 9.95 -16.09
C GLU A 70 -22.18 8.80 -15.38
N LEU A 71 -23.12 8.12 -16.04
CA LEU A 71 -23.79 6.93 -15.53
C LEU A 71 -23.03 5.64 -15.87
N THR A 72 -21.89 5.73 -16.54
CA THR A 72 -21.08 4.58 -16.97
C THR A 72 -20.04 4.19 -15.93
N LYS A 73 -19.62 2.92 -15.97
CA LYS A 73 -18.54 2.40 -15.14
C LYS A 73 -17.21 3.05 -15.50
N GLU A 74 -16.98 3.29 -16.79
CA GLU A 74 -15.76 3.86 -17.35
C GLU A 74 -15.52 5.24 -16.77
N HIS A 75 -16.55 6.10 -16.75
CA HIS A 75 -16.42 7.42 -16.16
C HIS A 75 -16.13 7.37 -14.65
N TRP A 76 -16.79 6.47 -13.92
CA TRP A 76 -16.51 6.29 -12.50
C TRP A 76 -15.07 5.84 -12.25
N LEU A 77 -14.53 4.94 -13.07
CA LEU A 77 -13.12 4.55 -13.00
C LEU A 77 -12.18 5.71 -13.36
N GLU A 78 -12.50 6.53 -14.38
CA GLU A 78 -11.72 7.73 -14.72
C GLU A 78 -11.57 8.67 -13.51
N LEU A 79 -12.66 8.92 -12.77
CA LEU A 79 -12.63 9.76 -11.57
C LEU A 79 -11.72 9.16 -10.48
N ILE A 80 -11.76 7.83 -10.32
CA ILE A 80 -10.92 7.12 -9.36
C ILE A 80 -9.45 7.24 -9.77
N HIS A 81 -9.12 6.91 -11.02
CA HIS A 81 -7.74 6.97 -11.52
C HIS A 81 -7.17 8.39 -11.42
N ALA A 82 -7.95 9.41 -11.77
CA ALA A 82 -7.52 10.80 -11.62
C ALA A 82 -7.20 11.14 -10.16
N ALA A 83 -8.11 10.83 -9.23
CA ALA A 83 -7.92 11.12 -7.81
C ALA A 83 -6.77 10.32 -7.18
N LEU A 84 -6.56 9.06 -7.59
CA LEU A 84 -5.44 8.25 -7.11
C LEU A 84 -4.11 8.71 -7.69
N HIS A 85 -4.09 9.13 -8.95
CA HIS A 85 -2.90 9.69 -9.59
C HIS A 85 -2.42 10.93 -8.83
N ASP A 86 -3.31 11.88 -8.56
CA ASP A 86 -2.97 13.09 -7.79
C ASP A 86 -2.43 12.75 -6.38
N LEU A 87 -3.00 11.73 -5.73
CA LEU A 87 -2.51 11.27 -4.42
C LEU A 87 -1.14 10.58 -4.49
N ALA A 88 -0.80 9.97 -5.63
CA ALA A 88 0.44 9.22 -5.84
C ALA A 88 1.58 10.08 -6.40
N GLN A 89 1.30 11.28 -6.94
CA GLN A 89 2.29 12.21 -7.50
C GLN A 89 3.41 12.59 -6.52
N HIS A 90 3.16 12.46 -5.21
CA HIS A 90 4.13 12.77 -4.15
C HIS A 90 4.71 11.53 -3.48
N ASN A 91 4.50 10.34 -4.05
CA ASN A 91 5.09 9.12 -3.51
C ASN A 91 6.61 9.16 -3.67
N THR A 92 7.31 9.02 -2.55
CA THR A 92 8.76 8.82 -2.54
C THR A 92 9.05 7.33 -2.72
N SER A 93 10.10 6.98 -3.46
CA SER A 93 10.47 5.58 -3.65
C SER A 93 10.83 4.92 -2.31
N VAL A 94 10.58 3.61 -2.17
CA VAL A 94 10.85 2.88 -0.92
C VAL A 94 12.33 2.96 -0.54
N MET A 95 13.22 2.88 -1.54
CA MET A 95 14.66 2.98 -1.33
C MET A 95 15.12 4.37 -0.90
N GLU A 96 14.52 5.44 -1.43
CA GLU A 96 14.79 6.80 -0.94
C GLU A 96 14.28 7.01 0.49
N LEU A 97 13.12 6.44 0.83
CA LEU A 97 12.60 6.48 2.20
C LEU A 97 13.53 5.71 3.15
N LEU A 98 14.03 4.55 2.73
CA LEU A 98 15.00 3.76 3.50
C LEU A 98 16.30 4.55 3.72
N ALA A 99 16.85 5.16 2.67
CA ALA A 99 18.08 5.93 2.74
C ALA A 99 17.98 7.14 3.70
N LYS A 100 16.77 7.70 3.86
CA LYS A 100 16.48 8.82 4.77
C LYS A 100 16.03 8.36 6.17
N ASP A 101 15.85 7.06 6.40
CA ASP A 101 15.37 6.56 7.68
C ASP A 101 16.47 6.62 8.76
N THR A 102 16.12 7.14 9.94
CA THR A 102 17.07 7.38 11.03
C THR A 102 17.59 6.09 11.64
N HIS A 103 16.77 5.03 11.71
CA HIS A 103 17.23 3.74 12.24
C HIS A 103 18.17 3.06 11.24
N TYR A 104 17.84 3.11 9.96
CA TYR A 104 18.72 2.61 8.90
C TYR A 104 20.09 3.32 8.90
N GLN A 105 20.11 4.65 8.98
CA GLN A 105 21.35 5.42 9.05
C GLN A 105 22.15 5.11 10.32
N SER A 106 21.48 4.98 11.47
CA SER A 106 22.13 4.65 12.75
C SER A 106 22.77 3.27 12.71
N ALA A 107 22.07 2.26 12.19
CA ALA A 107 22.62 0.91 12.03
C ALA A 107 23.85 0.92 11.12
N LYS A 108 23.78 1.60 9.96
CA LYS A 108 24.92 1.70 9.04
C LYS A 108 26.12 2.40 9.66
N ALA A 109 25.90 3.48 10.42
CA ALA A 109 26.99 4.18 11.10
C ALA A 109 27.65 3.30 12.17
N ALA A 110 26.85 2.59 12.96
CA ALA A 110 27.35 1.68 14.00
C ALA A 110 28.14 0.50 13.40
N MET A 111 27.73 -0.02 12.25
CA MET A 111 28.44 -1.09 11.54
C MET A 111 29.82 -0.68 10.99
N LEU A 112 30.15 0.62 10.93
CA LEU A 112 31.49 1.08 10.54
C LEU A 112 32.50 1.02 11.69
N MET A 113 32.01 0.84 12.92
CA MET A 113 32.83 0.72 14.12
C MET A 113 32.98 -0.77 14.50
N PRO A 114 34.10 -1.17 15.10
CA PRO A 114 34.22 -2.52 15.66
C PRO A 114 33.15 -2.77 16.72
N ILE A 115 32.40 -3.87 16.57
CA ILE A 115 31.42 -4.31 17.56
C ILE A 115 32.18 -5.08 18.65
N SER A 116 32.04 -4.64 19.89
CA SER A 116 32.79 -5.19 21.03
C SER A 116 31.91 -6.00 21.97
N THR A 117 30.59 -5.72 22.01
CA THR A 117 29.65 -6.40 22.91
C THR A 117 28.42 -6.94 22.17
N GLU A 118 27.74 -7.91 22.80
CA GLU A 118 26.47 -8.40 22.29
C GLU A 118 25.38 -7.31 22.37
N ASP A 119 25.39 -6.49 23.41
CA ASP A 119 24.46 -5.37 23.57
C ASP A 119 24.55 -4.38 22.39
N GLU A 120 25.78 -4.05 21.95
CA GLU A 120 26.01 -3.23 20.77
C GLU A 120 25.46 -3.89 19.49
N ARG A 121 25.66 -5.20 19.35
CA ARG A 121 25.11 -5.96 18.22
C ARG A 121 23.58 -5.93 18.23
N GLU A 122 22.95 -6.17 19.38
CA GLU A 122 21.50 -6.16 19.53
C GLU A 122 20.90 -4.80 19.17
N VAL A 123 21.53 -3.69 19.59
CA VAL A 123 21.10 -2.34 19.23
C VAL A 123 21.13 -2.10 17.71
N ILE A 124 22.14 -2.63 17.01
CA ILE A 124 22.20 -2.51 15.54
C ILE A 124 21.07 -3.31 14.90
N LEU A 125 20.85 -4.55 15.34
CA LEU A 125 19.79 -5.42 14.82
C LEU A 125 18.40 -4.83 15.08
N GLU A 126 18.18 -4.24 16.25
CA GLU A 126 16.93 -3.56 16.60
C GLU A 126 16.67 -2.36 15.68
N ASN A 127 17.71 -1.56 15.38
CA ASN A 127 17.59 -0.47 14.41
C ASN A 127 17.25 -0.98 13.00
N LEU A 128 17.87 -2.07 12.54
CA LEU A 128 17.53 -2.69 11.25
C LEU A 128 16.08 -3.19 11.24
N PHE A 129 15.61 -3.78 12.33
CA PHE A 129 14.22 -4.18 12.50
C PHE A 129 13.26 -3.00 12.45
N TYR A 130 13.51 -1.89 13.14
CA TYR A 130 12.64 -0.71 13.09
C TYR A 130 12.59 -0.08 11.69
N ALA A 131 13.72 -0.04 10.98
CA ALA A 131 13.75 0.40 9.59
C ALA A 131 12.90 -0.52 8.70
N TYR A 132 13.05 -1.84 8.84
CA TYR A 132 12.24 -2.83 8.13
C TYR A 132 10.74 -2.66 8.43
N GLU A 133 10.38 -2.58 9.70
CA GLU A 133 9.00 -2.49 10.16
C GLU A 133 8.31 -1.27 9.55
N LYS A 134 8.98 -0.13 9.59
CA LYS A 134 8.45 1.16 9.15
C LYS A 134 8.41 1.33 7.63
N ILE A 135 9.47 0.92 6.94
CA ILE A 135 9.64 1.20 5.50
C ILE A 135 9.07 0.08 4.64
N VAL A 136 9.15 -1.17 5.10
CA VAL A 136 8.73 -2.33 4.32
C VAL A 136 7.45 -2.92 4.87
N PHE A 137 7.47 -3.41 6.11
CA PHE A 137 6.40 -4.26 6.64
C PHE A 137 5.06 -3.51 6.76
N LYS A 138 5.00 -2.41 7.50
CA LYS A 138 3.77 -1.66 7.76
C LYS A 138 3.13 -1.11 6.48
N PRO A 139 3.87 -0.47 5.54
CA PRO A 139 3.27 0.03 4.31
C PRO A 139 2.78 -1.11 3.41
N LEU A 140 3.54 -2.21 3.29
CA LEU A 140 3.12 -3.37 2.50
C LEU A 140 1.87 -4.03 3.11
N ALA A 141 1.81 -4.19 4.44
CA ALA A 141 0.63 -4.68 5.15
C ALA A 141 -0.60 -3.78 4.93
N ALA A 142 -0.41 -2.46 4.91
CA ALA A 142 -1.48 -1.50 4.67
C ALA A 142 -2.02 -1.55 3.23
N MET A 143 -1.18 -1.84 2.24
CA MET A 143 -1.61 -2.03 0.85
C MET A 143 -2.31 -3.38 0.64
N LEU A 144 -1.75 -4.43 1.23
CA LEU A 144 -2.24 -5.81 1.07
C LEU A 144 -3.49 -6.13 1.88
N HIS A 145 -3.95 -5.22 2.74
CA HIS A 145 -4.99 -5.44 3.75
C HIS A 145 -6.04 -6.49 3.37
N THR A 146 -6.13 -7.54 4.19
CA THR A 146 -7.04 -8.69 4.07
C THR A 146 -6.93 -9.56 2.80
N SER A 147 -5.96 -9.29 1.91
CA SER A 147 -5.64 -10.18 0.78
C SER A 147 -4.93 -11.48 1.25
N PRO A 148 -4.89 -12.53 0.41
CA PRO A 148 -4.09 -13.73 0.71
C PRO A 148 -2.60 -13.44 0.97
N LEU A 149 -2.03 -12.41 0.32
CA LEU A 149 -0.63 -12.02 0.51
C LEU A 149 -0.40 -11.33 1.86
N TYR A 150 -1.41 -10.65 2.43
CA TYR A 150 -1.33 -10.08 3.78
C TYR A 150 -0.99 -11.15 4.81
N TRP A 151 -1.68 -12.30 4.75
CA TRP A 151 -1.44 -13.40 5.68
C TRP A 151 -0.09 -14.08 5.50
N LYS A 152 0.47 -14.03 4.29
CA LYS A 152 1.85 -14.46 4.07
C LYS A 152 2.82 -13.48 4.72
N LEU A 153 2.59 -12.18 4.55
CA LEU A 153 3.43 -11.13 5.13
C LEU A 153 3.47 -11.20 6.65
N MET A 154 2.34 -11.48 7.32
CA MET A 154 2.28 -11.68 8.77
C MET A 154 3.16 -12.84 9.29
N ARG A 155 3.67 -13.72 8.42
CA ARG A 155 4.66 -14.75 8.81
C ARG A 155 6.10 -14.28 8.69
N ALA A 156 6.31 -13.02 8.33
CA ALA A 156 7.60 -12.36 8.23
C ALA A 156 7.57 -10.99 8.91
N GLU A 157 7.00 -10.95 10.13
CA GLU A 157 7.02 -9.77 10.99
C GLU A 157 8.45 -9.40 11.39
N GLU A 158 9.31 -10.40 11.59
CA GLU A 158 10.73 -10.20 11.85
C GLU A 158 11.53 -10.15 10.55
N LEU A 159 12.55 -9.29 10.51
CA LEU A 159 13.41 -9.13 9.34
C LEU A 159 14.07 -10.46 8.93
N LEU A 160 14.50 -11.29 9.89
CA LEU A 160 15.15 -12.59 9.62
C LEU A 160 14.23 -13.59 8.89
N GLN A 161 12.92 -13.41 8.99
CA GLN A 161 11.92 -14.28 8.36
C GLN A 161 11.72 -13.91 6.88
N MET A 162 12.14 -12.70 6.47
CA MET A 162 12.05 -12.18 5.10
C MET A 162 13.16 -12.73 4.17
N THR A 163 13.32 -14.04 4.19
CA THR A 163 14.26 -14.80 3.33
C THR A 163 13.95 -14.65 1.85
N LEU A 164 14.87 -15.08 0.97
CA LEU A 164 14.65 -15.06 -0.49
C LEU A 164 13.34 -15.76 -0.88
N THR A 165 13.10 -16.97 -0.37
CA THR A 165 11.88 -17.75 -0.63
C THR A 165 10.62 -17.01 -0.17
N HIS A 166 10.69 -16.27 0.93
CA HIS A 166 9.55 -15.46 1.37
C HIS A 166 9.31 -14.26 0.45
N ARG A 167 10.39 -13.57 0.03
CA ARG A 167 10.35 -12.42 -0.88
C ARG A 167 9.77 -12.77 -2.26
N GLU A 168 9.98 -13.99 -2.74
CA GLU A 168 9.38 -14.49 -4.00
C GLU A 168 7.85 -14.50 -4.01
N HIS A 169 7.19 -14.45 -2.85
CA HIS A 169 5.73 -14.28 -2.79
C HIS A 169 5.24 -12.87 -3.12
N PHE A 170 6.13 -11.87 -3.16
CA PHE A 170 5.79 -10.45 -3.34
C PHE A 170 6.52 -9.83 -4.53
N THR A 171 6.77 -10.60 -5.59
CA THR A 171 7.41 -10.14 -6.85
C THR A 171 6.73 -8.92 -7.48
N ASP A 172 5.43 -8.79 -7.22
CA ASP A 172 4.58 -7.66 -7.60
C ASP A 172 4.89 -6.34 -6.88
N TYR A 173 5.78 -6.37 -5.87
CA TYR A 173 6.17 -5.23 -5.04
C TYR A 173 7.71 -5.05 -5.04
N PRO A 174 8.33 -4.82 -6.22
CA PRO A 174 9.78 -4.90 -6.38
C PRO A 174 10.56 -3.94 -5.46
N GLN A 175 10.11 -2.70 -5.28
CA GLN A 175 10.78 -1.73 -4.41
C GLN A 175 10.79 -2.17 -2.93
N TYR A 176 9.71 -2.83 -2.48
CA TYR A 176 9.63 -3.37 -1.12
C TYR A 176 10.56 -4.58 -0.94
N MET A 177 10.64 -5.43 -1.97
CA MET A 177 11.50 -6.61 -1.95
C MET A 177 12.98 -6.27 -2.05
N GLU A 178 13.32 -5.19 -2.77
CA GLU A 178 14.66 -4.64 -2.82
C GLU A 178 15.08 -4.07 -1.45
N ALA A 179 14.24 -3.26 -0.81
CA ALA A 179 14.50 -2.73 0.53
C ALA A 179 14.63 -3.85 1.57
N ALA A 180 13.75 -4.86 1.52
CA ALA A 180 13.83 -6.04 2.36
C ALA A 180 15.13 -6.84 2.14
N ALA A 181 15.57 -6.97 0.88
CA ALA A 181 16.85 -7.62 0.54
C ALA A 181 18.02 -6.93 1.22
N CYS A 182 18.11 -5.61 1.05
CA CYS A 182 19.18 -4.79 1.58
C CYS A 182 19.24 -4.90 3.11
N LEU A 183 18.08 -4.79 3.78
CA LEU A 183 18.00 -4.92 5.24
C LEU A 183 18.38 -6.32 5.73
N PHE A 184 17.92 -7.37 5.03
CA PHE A 184 18.24 -8.76 5.37
C PHE A 184 19.75 -9.06 5.26
N GLU A 185 20.40 -8.54 4.22
CA GLU A 185 21.86 -8.69 4.05
C GLU A 185 22.64 -7.98 5.16
N LEU A 186 22.21 -6.78 5.57
CA LEU A 186 22.81 -6.07 6.69
C LEU A 186 22.63 -6.82 8.01
N ASP A 187 21.41 -7.33 8.30
CA ASP A 187 21.13 -8.12 9.50
C ASP A 187 22.03 -9.38 9.55
N SER A 188 22.12 -10.10 8.41
CA SER A 188 23.00 -11.26 8.29
C SER A 188 24.47 -10.92 8.52
N THR A 189 24.92 -9.77 7.99
CA THR A 189 26.30 -9.29 8.16
C THR A 189 26.59 -8.99 9.63
N VAL A 190 25.69 -8.26 10.32
CA VAL A 190 25.84 -7.90 11.74
C VAL A 190 25.94 -9.15 12.62
N ARG A 191 25.15 -10.18 12.34
CA ARG A 191 25.19 -11.45 13.07
C ARG A 191 26.47 -12.24 12.84
N SER A 192 27.11 -12.09 11.68
CA SER A 192 28.37 -12.78 11.36
C SER A 192 29.64 -12.08 11.87
N ILE A 193 29.54 -10.84 12.35
CA ILE A 193 30.70 -10.10 12.88
C ILE A 193 31.16 -10.76 14.18
N GLU A 194 32.41 -11.21 14.20
CA GLU A 194 33.09 -11.66 15.42
C GLU A 194 33.29 -10.47 16.37
N LEU A 195 32.98 -10.68 17.65
CA LEU A 195 33.13 -9.62 18.66
C LEU A 195 34.61 -9.31 18.85
N SER A 196 34.93 -8.03 18.85
CA SER A 196 36.28 -7.53 19.12
C SER A 196 36.65 -7.88 20.55
N GLN A 197 37.74 -8.63 20.75
CA GLN A 197 38.28 -8.96 22.08
C GLN A 197 38.82 -7.74 22.81
#